data_AF-A0A4U8S410-F1
#
_entry.id   AF-A0A4U8S410-F1
#
_cell.length_a   1.000
_cell.length_b   1.000
_cell.length_c   1.000
_cell.angle_alpha   90.00
_cell.angle_beta   90.00
_cell.angle_gamma   90.00
#
_symmetry.space_group_name_H-M   'P 1'
#
loop_
_entity.id
_entity.type
_entity.pdbx_description
1 polymer ?
#
loop_
_entity_poly.entity_id
_entity_poly.type
_entity_poly.pdbx_seq_one_letter_code
_entity_poly.pdbx_strand_id
1 'polypeptide(L)'
;MRLYQDIIIALIILSLGLWSGCKDSQYKYFPKTKEELKNLVEDKSINLGEIDTSSITDMSYLFEKTTRVGVDFNGLESWDTSKVKTMRGMFYEADNFNHPIGSWDVSNVEDMGSMFEESWFNQPLDSWDTSKVKNMKKMFSAARSFNQNINAWNVSNVENMSDMFGGAISFNQPLNQWNVANVKDMSSMFNNAESFNQPLDSWDTNKVENMKDMFAWAMNFNQNLQSWNVSKVKNMQGMFYYAMSFNQPLNQWNVANVKDMSSMFYEARDFNQPLDKWDTSKVKNMEKMFSTATSFNQNINAWNVSNVENMSGMFYRASSFRQPLDQWDISKVKDMSAMFLDSTPLNIDSWEIDKAKVSTRNMFLMYQGYEESIPNPFVPKWYDETLINEQDITEAVSSCFKWGIGCEVDKISFKVPFDAKTSTITFFKGKEQGYFENLCLPHPEENNTKRTKKIYNELRQCLSHHKVAQETLMTTHFKDIYIATHTGECDGDLKYHVGDELESEVFQEGLEAFFLLLDAFNIPQIKPNYLKCDQCP
;
A
#
# COMPACT_ATOMS: atom_id res chain seq x y z
N MET A 1 -7.68 80.26 -61.21
CA MET A 1 -8.51 80.05 -59.99
C MET A 1 -8.96 78.59 -59.84
N ARG A 2 -9.63 77.97 -60.82
CA ARG A 2 -10.03 76.53 -60.73
C ARG A 2 -8.86 75.56 -60.49
N LEU A 3 -7.75 75.72 -61.23
CA LEU A 3 -6.53 74.91 -61.02
C LEU A 3 -5.96 74.99 -59.59
N TYR A 4 -6.14 76.13 -58.91
CA TYR A 4 -5.63 76.35 -57.55
C TYR A 4 -6.54 75.69 -56.50
N GLN A 5 -7.86 75.66 -56.75
CA GLN A 5 -8.82 74.91 -55.94
C GLN A 5 -8.61 73.40 -56.09
N ASP A 6 -8.35 72.91 -57.31
CA ASP A 6 -8.14 71.48 -57.56
C ASP A 6 -6.83 70.98 -56.92
N ILE A 7 -5.77 71.81 -56.91
CA ILE A 7 -4.50 71.49 -56.22
C ILE A 7 -4.67 71.52 -54.70
N ILE A 8 -5.42 72.47 -54.15
CA ILE A 8 -5.71 72.53 -52.70
C ILE A 8 -6.57 71.33 -52.27
N ILE A 9 -7.58 70.95 -53.06
CA ILE A 9 -8.39 69.76 -52.80
C ILE A 9 -7.55 68.48 -52.91
N ALA A 10 -6.65 68.37 -53.90
CA ALA A 10 -5.73 67.24 -54.03
C ALA A 10 -4.73 67.16 -52.86
N LEU A 11 -4.20 68.29 -52.37
CA LEU A 11 -3.32 68.36 -51.21
C LEU A 11 -4.05 68.05 -49.90
N ILE A 12 -5.33 68.44 -49.78
CA ILE A 12 -6.20 68.08 -48.64
C ILE A 12 -6.57 66.59 -48.69
N ILE A 13 -6.79 66.01 -49.87
CA ILE A 13 -7.05 64.57 -50.02
C ILE A 13 -5.76 63.76 -49.78
N LEU A 14 -4.59 64.27 -50.17
CA LEU A 14 -3.30 63.65 -49.84
C LEU A 14 -2.96 63.77 -48.35
N SER A 15 -3.31 64.87 -47.68
CA SER A 15 -3.12 65.03 -46.24
C SER A 15 -4.13 64.24 -45.40
N LEU A 16 -5.38 64.09 -45.87
CA LEU A 16 -6.39 63.23 -45.25
C LEU A 16 -6.17 61.74 -45.56
N GLY A 17 -5.60 61.41 -46.73
CA GLY A 17 -5.22 60.05 -47.14
C GLY A 17 -3.90 59.55 -46.54
N LEU A 18 -3.07 60.45 -46.00
CA LEU A 18 -1.89 60.10 -45.19
C LEU A 18 -2.22 59.97 -43.69
N TRP A 19 -3.47 60.24 -43.31
CA TRP A 19 -3.98 60.10 -41.94
C TRP A 19 -5.14 59.09 -41.84
N SER A 20 -5.33 58.24 -42.86
CA SER A 20 -6.12 57.02 -42.72
C SER A 20 -5.29 55.95 -42.02
N GLY A 21 -5.12 56.14 -40.71
CA GLY A 21 -4.93 55.08 -39.71
C GLY A 21 -3.97 53.95 -40.05
N CYS A 22 -2.66 54.22 -40.14
CA CYS A 22 -1.76 53.33 -39.41
C CYS A 22 -2.09 53.54 -37.93
N LYS A 23 -3.05 52.77 -37.39
CA LYS A 23 -3.03 52.50 -35.96
C LYS A 23 -1.64 51.93 -35.71
N ASP A 24 -0.82 52.61 -34.90
CA ASP A 24 0.36 51.97 -34.34
C ASP A 24 -0.10 50.59 -33.85
N SER A 25 0.49 49.54 -34.43
CA SER A 25 0.14 48.18 -34.08
C SER A 25 0.33 48.06 -32.57
N GLN A 26 -0.74 47.73 -31.85
CA GLN A 26 -0.69 47.46 -30.40
C GLN A 26 0.39 46.41 -30.08
N TYR A 27 0.69 45.54 -31.04
CA TYR A 27 1.66 44.47 -30.94
C TYR A 27 3.00 44.84 -31.60
N LYS A 28 4.10 44.53 -30.91
CA LYS A 28 5.47 44.59 -31.43
C LYS A 28 6.01 43.20 -31.81
N TYR A 29 5.50 42.15 -31.15
CA TYR A 29 5.98 40.78 -31.33
C TYR A 29 4.87 39.89 -31.88
N PHE A 30 5.20 39.02 -32.85
CA PHE A 30 4.23 38.19 -33.59
C PHE A 30 4.69 36.72 -33.66
N PRO A 31 4.82 36.03 -32.51
CA PRO A 31 5.28 34.64 -32.49
C PRO A 31 4.34 33.74 -33.32
N LYS A 32 4.94 32.83 -34.09
CA LYS A 32 4.25 31.81 -34.88
C LYS A 32 4.33 30.42 -34.25
N THR A 33 5.26 30.23 -33.32
CA THR A 33 5.48 28.98 -32.61
C THR A 33 5.40 29.19 -31.09
N LYS A 34 5.17 28.10 -30.35
CA LYS A 34 5.23 28.13 -28.88
C LYS A 34 6.62 28.52 -28.39
N GLU A 35 7.67 28.03 -29.04
CA GLU A 35 9.06 28.30 -28.67
C GLU A 35 9.42 29.77 -28.84
N GLU A 36 8.96 30.41 -29.92
CA GLU A 36 9.09 31.87 -30.08
C GLU A 36 8.37 32.62 -28.97
N LEU A 37 7.13 32.24 -28.64
CA LEU A 37 6.39 32.85 -27.54
C LEU A 37 7.11 32.62 -26.19
N LYS A 38 7.63 31.41 -25.96
CA LYS A 38 8.36 31.05 -24.73
C LYS A 38 9.58 31.97 -24.52
N ASN A 39 10.37 32.19 -25.56
CA ASN A 39 11.52 33.10 -25.48
C ASN A 39 11.10 34.54 -25.14
N LEU A 40 9.97 35.01 -25.70
CA LEU A 40 9.45 36.35 -25.41
C LEU A 40 8.94 36.49 -23.97
N VAL A 41 8.27 35.47 -23.44
CA VAL A 41 7.76 35.51 -22.06
C VAL A 41 8.87 35.34 -21.02
N GLU A 42 10.01 34.75 -21.36
CA GLU A 42 11.17 34.67 -20.48
C GLU A 42 11.89 36.03 -20.33
N ASP A 43 11.81 36.90 -21.35
CA ASP A 43 12.40 38.24 -21.31
C ASP A 43 11.51 39.22 -20.52
N LYS A 44 11.87 39.44 -19.25
CA LYS A 44 11.15 40.36 -18.34
C LYS A 44 11.11 41.81 -18.79
N SER A 45 11.96 42.23 -19.74
CA SER A 45 11.90 43.58 -20.30
C SER A 45 10.72 43.79 -21.26
N ILE A 46 10.14 42.69 -21.76
CA ILE A 46 8.99 42.70 -22.66
C ILE A 46 7.70 42.79 -21.84
N ASN A 47 6.89 43.80 -22.18
CA ASN A 47 5.50 43.89 -21.74
C ASN A 47 4.66 42.85 -22.49
N LEU A 48 3.94 42.00 -21.76
CA LEU A 48 3.22 40.88 -22.36
C LEU A 48 2.07 41.32 -23.29
N GLY A 49 1.53 42.53 -23.09
CA GLY A 49 0.49 43.11 -23.96
C GLY A 49 0.99 43.54 -25.34
N GLU A 50 2.31 43.57 -25.56
CA GLU A 50 2.92 43.88 -26.86
C GLU A 50 3.06 42.63 -27.75
N ILE A 51 2.62 41.46 -27.28
CA ILE A 51 2.75 40.18 -27.98
C ILE A 51 1.40 39.78 -28.59
N ASP A 52 1.36 39.61 -29.91
CA ASP A 52 0.19 39.05 -30.61
C ASP A 52 0.19 37.51 -30.48
N THR A 53 -0.71 36.99 -29.64
CA THR A 53 -0.87 35.54 -29.40
C THR A 53 -1.92 34.89 -30.30
N SER A 54 -2.57 35.63 -31.21
CA SER A 54 -3.71 35.16 -32.04
C SER A 54 -3.39 34.00 -32.99
N SER A 55 -2.10 33.67 -33.20
CA SER A 55 -1.64 32.55 -34.01
C SER A 55 -1.30 31.29 -33.19
N ILE A 56 -1.24 31.40 -31.86
CA ILE A 56 -0.74 30.35 -30.97
C ILE A 56 -1.87 29.37 -30.63
N THR A 57 -1.55 28.08 -30.73
CA THR A 57 -2.50 26.98 -30.43
C THR A 57 -2.04 26.12 -29.24
N ASP A 58 -0.78 26.23 -28.83
CA ASP A 58 -0.20 25.50 -27.70
C ASP A 58 0.47 26.50 -26.76
N MET A 59 -0.08 26.62 -25.54
CA MET A 59 0.44 27.47 -24.46
C MET A 59 1.02 26.64 -23.30
N SER A 60 1.34 25.37 -23.56
CA SER A 60 1.88 24.49 -22.52
C SER A 60 3.21 25.01 -21.97
N TYR A 61 3.35 25.00 -20.64
CA TYR A 61 4.59 25.33 -19.93
C TYR A 61 5.22 26.69 -20.28
N LEU A 62 4.43 27.68 -20.71
CA LEU A 62 4.95 29.02 -21.06
C LEU A 62 5.51 29.77 -19.85
N PHE A 63 4.84 29.66 -18.69
CA PHE A 63 5.23 30.31 -17.43
C PHE A 63 5.61 29.31 -16.34
N GLU A 64 6.02 28.09 -16.74
CA GLU A 64 6.54 27.09 -15.81
C GLU A 64 7.69 27.67 -14.98
N LYS A 65 7.60 27.56 -13.65
CA LYS A 65 8.62 28.03 -12.68
C LYS A 65 9.04 29.48 -12.95
N THR A 66 8.13 30.30 -13.48
CA THR A 66 8.48 31.65 -13.90
C THR A 66 8.95 32.50 -12.73
N THR A 67 9.94 33.35 -13.00
CA THR A 67 10.45 34.31 -12.01
C THR A 67 9.88 35.72 -12.20
N ARG A 68 8.89 35.88 -13.09
CA ARG A 68 8.11 37.13 -13.22
C ARG A 68 7.30 37.37 -11.94
N VAL A 69 7.17 38.64 -11.55
CA VAL A 69 6.43 39.04 -10.35
C VAL A 69 5.50 40.22 -10.62
N GLY A 70 4.29 40.19 -10.05
CA GLY A 70 3.37 41.34 -10.05
C GLY A 70 3.19 42.01 -11.42
N VAL A 71 3.71 43.24 -11.55
CA VAL A 71 3.61 44.07 -12.77
C VAL A 71 4.26 43.46 -14.01
N ASP A 72 5.14 42.47 -13.85
CA ASP A 72 5.77 41.75 -14.98
C ASP A 72 4.74 40.95 -15.80
N PHE A 73 3.53 40.75 -15.27
CA PHE A 73 2.42 40.09 -15.97
C PHE A 73 1.47 41.07 -16.69
N ASN A 74 1.70 42.38 -16.60
CA ASN A 74 0.81 43.37 -17.24
C ASN A 74 0.66 43.12 -18.74
N GLY A 75 -0.58 43.22 -19.22
CA GLY A 75 -0.94 42.96 -20.61
C GLY A 75 -1.27 41.50 -20.92
N LEU A 76 -1.00 40.57 -20.01
CA LEU A 76 -1.38 39.15 -20.15
C LEU A 76 -2.91 38.98 -20.29
N GLU A 77 -3.68 39.81 -19.61
CA GLU A 77 -5.16 39.83 -19.67
C GLU A 77 -5.71 40.16 -21.07
N SER A 78 -4.87 40.71 -21.95
CA SER A 78 -5.21 41.12 -23.33
C SER A 78 -4.87 40.07 -24.40
N TRP A 79 -4.28 38.94 -24.01
CA TRP A 79 -3.92 37.88 -24.95
C TRP A 79 -5.15 37.26 -25.63
N ASP A 80 -5.02 37.00 -26.93
CA ASP A 80 -6.00 36.23 -27.68
C ASP A 80 -5.73 34.72 -27.49
N THR A 81 -6.53 34.09 -26.64
CA THR A 81 -6.46 32.65 -26.36
C THR A 81 -7.45 31.83 -27.18
N SER A 82 -8.22 32.46 -28.09
CA SER A 82 -9.36 31.83 -28.76
C SER A 82 -9.00 30.61 -29.63
N LYS A 83 -7.74 30.48 -30.06
CA LYS A 83 -7.25 29.32 -30.85
C LYS A 83 -6.50 28.28 -30.03
N VAL A 84 -6.28 28.53 -28.74
CA VAL A 84 -5.48 27.66 -27.88
C VAL A 84 -6.21 26.34 -27.66
N LYS A 85 -5.47 25.24 -27.84
CA LYS A 85 -5.90 23.86 -27.68
C LYS A 85 -5.39 23.21 -26.41
N THR A 86 -4.24 23.66 -25.91
CA THR A 86 -3.66 23.13 -24.67
C THR A 86 -3.03 24.26 -23.84
N MET A 87 -3.31 24.23 -22.55
CA MET A 87 -2.71 25.09 -21.52
C MET A 87 -2.01 24.24 -20.45
N ARG A 88 -1.62 23.00 -20.82
CA ARG A 88 -0.99 22.05 -19.89
C ARG A 88 0.22 22.67 -19.21
N GLY A 89 0.23 22.69 -17.88
CA GLY A 89 1.36 23.18 -17.10
C GLY A 89 1.71 24.65 -17.33
N MET A 90 0.82 25.46 -17.92
CA MET A 90 1.13 26.83 -18.33
C MET A 90 1.72 27.66 -17.18
N PHE A 91 1.24 27.47 -15.95
CA PHE A 91 1.70 28.14 -14.73
C PHE A 91 2.14 27.12 -13.64
N TYR A 92 2.67 25.97 -14.07
CA TYR A 92 3.22 24.97 -13.13
C TYR A 92 4.36 25.57 -12.29
N GLU A 93 4.30 25.43 -10.97
CA GLU A 93 5.24 26.02 -10.00
C GLU A 93 5.43 27.55 -10.16
N ALA A 94 4.39 28.26 -10.62
CA ALA A 94 4.42 29.71 -10.74
C ALA A 94 4.07 30.40 -9.40
N ASP A 95 5.02 30.37 -8.46
CA ASP A 95 4.86 30.85 -7.07
C ASP A 95 4.38 32.31 -6.94
N ASN A 96 4.68 33.16 -7.92
CA ASN A 96 4.32 34.59 -7.89
C ASN A 96 3.13 34.93 -8.80
N PHE A 97 2.49 33.92 -9.40
CA PHE A 97 1.41 34.15 -10.36
C PHE A 97 0.04 34.20 -9.67
N ASN A 98 -0.59 35.38 -9.74
CA ASN A 98 -1.98 35.59 -9.31
C ASN A 98 -2.66 36.70 -10.14
N HIS A 99 -2.29 36.83 -11.41
CA HIS A 99 -2.77 37.87 -12.32
C HIS A 99 -4.17 37.54 -12.86
N PRO A 100 -5.09 38.50 -13.03
CA PRO A 100 -6.42 38.23 -13.54
C PRO A 100 -6.39 37.76 -15.00
N ILE A 101 -6.90 36.55 -15.24
CA ILE A 101 -7.00 35.91 -16.56
C ILE A 101 -8.43 35.41 -16.87
N GLY A 102 -9.41 35.84 -16.09
CA GLY A 102 -10.82 35.48 -16.29
C GLY A 102 -11.43 36.02 -17.60
N SER A 103 -10.74 36.94 -18.30
CA SER A 103 -11.15 37.48 -19.60
C SER A 103 -10.80 36.59 -20.79
N TRP A 104 -9.98 35.55 -20.59
CA TRP A 104 -9.53 34.67 -21.66
C TRP A 104 -10.66 33.82 -22.26
N ASP A 105 -10.64 33.67 -23.58
CA ASP A 105 -11.46 32.70 -24.29
C ASP A 105 -10.79 31.33 -24.26
N VAL A 106 -11.30 30.44 -23.41
CA VAL A 106 -10.82 29.05 -23.27
C VAL A 106 -11.73 28.02 -23.96
N SER A 107 -12.71 28.47 -24.75
CA SER A 107 -13.74 27.61 -25.37
C SER A 107 -13.20 26.60 -26.40
N ASN A 108 -11.92 26.69 -26.75
CA ASN A 108 -11.22 25.78 -27.64
C ASN A 108 -10.19 24.88 -26.96
N VAL A 109 -9.94 25.06 -25.66
CA VAL A 109 -8.95 24.31 -24.89
C VAL A 109 -9.47 22.90 -24.61
N GLU A 110 -8.63 21.90 -24.88
CA GLU A 110 -8.93 20.47 -24.67
C GLU A 110 -8.12 19.88 -23.49
N ASP A 111 -7.02 20.50 -23.09
CA ASP A 111 -6.13 20.03 -22.01
C ASP A 111 -5.70 21.18 -21.09
N MET A 112 -6.08 21.08 -19.81
CA MET A 112 -5.71 22.00 -18.73
C MET A 112 -4.90 21.30 -17.62
N GLY A 113 -4.35 20.11 -17.92
CA GLY A 113 -3.62 19.34 -16.93
C GLY A 113 -2.46 20.12 -16.31
N SER A 114 -2.32 20.09 -14.99
CA SER A 114 -1.27 20.80 -14.24
C SER A 114 -1.21 22.32 -14.46
N MET A 115 -2.23 22.96 -15.06
CA MET A 115 -2.14 24.38 -15.47
C MET A 115 -1.71 25.31 -14.33
N PHE A 116 -2.19 25.08 -13.10
CA PHE A 116 -1.89 25.84 -11.90
C PHE A 116 -1.27 24.98 -10.79
N GLU A 117 -0.71 23.81 -11.13
CA GLU A 117 -0.10 22.92 -10.14
C GLU A 117 1.07 23.64 -9.43
N GLU A 118 1.11 23.57 -8.10
CA GLU A 118 2.09 24.25 -7.24
C GLU A 118 2.13 25.78 -7.42
N SER A 119 1.05 26.42 -7.87
CA SER A 119 0.98 27.88 -8.03
C SER A 119 0.26 28.58 -6.86
N TRP A 120 0.43 29.90 -6.76
CA TRP A 120 -0.29 30.76 -5.80
C TRP A 120 -1.57 31.37 -6.37
N PHE A 121 -2.05 30.83 -7.50
CA PHE A 121 -3.18 31.39 -8.22
C PHE A 121 -4.49 31.30 -7.42
N ASN A 122 -5.22 32.41 -7.35
CA ASN A 122 -6.52 32.52 -6.67
C ASN A 122 -7.39 33.65 -7.26
N GLN A 123 -7.38 33.84 -8.58
CA GLN A 123 -8.27 34.79 -9.27
C GLN A 123 -9.53 34.12 -9.82
N PRO A 124 -10.67 34.83 -9.93
CA PRO A 124 -11.92 34.28 -10.47
C PRO A 124 -11.76 33.70 -11.89
N LEU A 125 -12.39 32.55 -12.12
CA LEU A 125 -12.40 31.81 -13.39
C LEU A 125 -13.82 31.37 -13.81
N ASP A 126 -14.85 31.93 -13.18
CA ASP A 126 -16.26 31.51 -13.33
C ASP A 126 -16.82 31.73 -14.74
N SER A 127 -16.23 32.64 -15.51
CA SER A 127 -16.62 32.97 -16.89
C SER A 127 -16.05 32.04 -17.96
N TRP A 128 -15.17 31.09 -17.60
CA TRP A 128 -14.52 30.20 -18.54
C TRP A 128 -15.47 29.13 -19.11
N ASP A 129 -15.53 29.02 -20.44
CA ASP A 129 -16.19 27.90 -21.12
C ASP A 129 -15.25 26.68 -21.19
N THR A 130 -15.36 25.78 -20.23
CA THR A 130 -14.56 24.55 -20.16
C THR A 130 -15.14 23.38 -20.96
N SER A 131 -16.19 23.60 -21.78
CA SER A 131 -16.98 22.51 -22.38
C SER A 131 -16.20 21.57 -23.29
N LYS A 132 -15.04 21.96 -23.81
CA LYS A 132 -14.17 21.10 -24.64
C LYS A 132 -13.03 20.42 -23.89
N VAL A 133 -12.82 20.76 -22.63
CA VAL A 133 -11.72 20.21 -21.84
C VAL A 133 -11.97 18.73 -21.58
N LYS A 134 -10.97 17.90 -21.89
CA LYS A 134 -10.98 16.44 -21.68
C LYS A 134 -10.09 16.01 -20.52
N ASN A 135 -9.08 16.81 -20.18
CA ASN A 135 -8.10 16.51 -19.14
C ASN A 135 -7.93 17.69 -18.17
N MET A 136 -8.24 17.44 -16.89
CA MET A 136 -8.03 18.39 -15.78
C MET A 136 -7.13 17.79 -14.68
N LYS A 137 -6.39 16.72 -15.00
CA LYS A 137 -5.43 16.09 -14.08
C LYS A 137 -4.53 17.14 -13.44
N LYS A 138 -4.41 17.14 -12.11
CA LYS A 138 -3.52 18.04 -11.36
C LYS A 138 -3.75 19.54 -11.56
N MET A 139 -4.87 19.97 -12.18
CA MET A 139 -5.04 21.38 -12.59
C MET A 139 -4.75 22.39 -11.47
N PHE A 140 -5.15 22.09 -10.23
CA PHE A 140 -4.90 22.88 -9.02
C PHE A 140 -4.16 22.07 -7.93
N SER A 141 -3.43 21.03 -8.32
CA SER A 141 -2.63 20.23 -7.37
C SER A 141 -1.65 21.16 -6.63
N ALA A 142 -1.60 21.10 -5.31
CA ALA A 142 -0.79 21.93 -4.44
C ALA A 142 -0.96 23.46 -4.63
N ALA A 143 -2.05 23.91 -5.27
CA ALA A 143 -2.42 25.32 -5.33
C ALA A 143 -3.06 25.74 -3.99
N ARG A 144 -2.23 25.82 -2.93
CA ARG A 144 -2.67 25.84 -1.52
C ARG A 144 -3.66 26.95 -1.18
N SER A 145 -3.60 28.08 -1.90
CA SER A 145 -4.43 29.26 -1.70
C SER A 145 -5.71 29.29 -2.56
N PHE A 146 -5.83 28.40 -3.56
CA PHE A 146 -6.94 28.43 -4.50
C PHE A 146 -8.28 28.11 -3.81
N ASN A 147 -9.25 28.99 -3.92
CA ASN A 147 -10.59 28.82 -3.34
C ASN A 147 -11.68 29.55 -4.14
N GLN A 148 -11.53 29.62 -5.46
CA GLN A 148 -12.46 30.36 -6.34
C GLN A 148 -13.63 29.47 -6.78
N ASN A 149 -14.81 30.09 -6.90
CA ASN A 149 -16.01 29.38 -7.33
C ASN A 149 -15.92 29.01 -8.81
N ILE A 150 -15.94 27.72 -9.08
CA ILE A 150 -15.87 27.11 -10.42
C ILE A 150 -17.06 26.17 -10.68
N ASN A 151 -18.14 26.31 -9.90
CA ASN A 151 -19.33 25.45 -10.03
C ASN A 151 -20.04 25.65 -11.39
N ALA A 152 -19.82 26.78 -12.06
CA ALA A 152 -20.37 27.09 -13.38
C ALA A 152 -19.68 26.36 -14.55
N TRP A 153 -18.54 25.73 -14.31
CA TRP A 153 -17.79 25.02 -15.36
C TRP A 153 -18.56 23.84 -15.92
N ASN A 154 -18.47 23.67 -17.24
CA ASN A 154 -18.95 22.48 -17.92
C ASN A 154 -17.82 21.44 -18.00
N VAL A 155 -17.88 20.43 -17.13
CA VAL A 155 -16.89 19.34 -17.05
C VAL A 155 -17.37 18.03 -17.71
N SER A 156 -18.49 18.08 -18.46
CA SER A 156 -19.13 16.87 -19.01
C SER A 156 -18.27 16.08 -19.98
N ASN A 157 -17.23 16.68 -20.58
CA ASN A 157 -16.30 16.00 -21.48
C ASN A 157 -14.99 15.57 -20.81
N VAL A 158 -14.81 15.84 -19.51
CA VAL A 158 -13.58 15.49 -18.79
C VAL A 158 -13.57 13.99 -18.50
N GLU A 159 -12.45 13.34 -18.87
CA GLU A 159 -12.25 11.91 -18.63
C GLU A 159 -11.30 11.62 -17.45
N ASN A 160 -10.44 12.59 -17.11
CA ASN A 160 -9.43 12.46 -16.05
C ASN A 160 -9.43 13.70 -15.13
N MET A 161 -9.71 13.47 -13.84
CA MET A 161 -9.66 14.46 -12.75
C MET A 161 -8.70 14.03 -11.64
N SER A 162 -7.80 13.09 -11.91
CA SER A 162 -6.86 12.61 -10.88
C SER A 162 -6.06 13.79 -10.33
N ASP A 163 -5.98 13.91 -9.01
CA ASP A 163 -5.17 14.90 -8.31
C ASP A 163 -5.59 16.37 -8.57
N MET A 164 -6.78 16.61 -9.14
CA MET A 164 -7.18 17.96 -9.59
C MET A 164 -7.08 19.03 -8.50
N PHE A 165 -7.44 18.69 -7.25
CA PHE A 165 -7.33 19.55 -6.06
C PHE A 165 -6.42 18.94 -4.99
N GLY A 166 -5.55 17.99 -5.35
CA GLY A 166 -4.69 17.33 -4.37
C GLY A 166 -3.71 18.33 -3.77
N GLY A 167 -3.77 18.61 -2.46
CA GLY A 167 -2.97 19.62 -1.78
C GLY A 167 -3.50 21.05 -1.89
N ALA A 168 -4.69 21.26 -2.47
CA ALA A 168 -5.38 22.55 -2.46
C ALA A 168 -6.05 22.81 -1.09
N ILE A 169 -5.23 23.01 -0.05
CA ILE A 169 -5.63 23.03 1.37
C ILE A 169 -6.81 23.98 1.66
N SER A 170 -6.88 25.14 0.99
CA SER A 170 -7.92 26.15 1.22
C SER A 170 -9.20 25.92 0.42
N PHE A 171 -9.23 24.97 -0.52
CA PHE A 171 -10.34 24.81 -1.45
C PHE A 171 -11.59 24.26 -0.75
N ASN A 172 -12.70 25.00 -0.81
CA ASN A 172 -13.97 24.60 -0.21
C ASN A 172 -15.17 25.22 -0.97
N GLN A 173 -15.18 25.08 -2.31
CA GLN A 173 -16.23 25.63 -3.18
C GLN A 173 -17.19 24.54 -3.69
N PRO A 174 -18.47 24.87 -3.93
CA PRO A 174 -19.45 23.89 -4.37
C PRO A 174 -19.08 23.30 -5.73
N LEU A 175 -19.29 21.98 -5.89
CA LEU A 175 -19.05 21.22 -7.13
C LEU A 175 -20.23 20.30 -7.50
N ASN A 176 -21.33 20.35 -6.76
CA ASN A 176 -22.49 19.46 -6.95
C ASN A 176 -23.09 19.57 -8.37
N GLN A 177 -22.98 20.73 -9.04
CA GLN A 177 -23.57 20.89 -10.37
C GLN A 177 -22.76 20.26 -11.50
N TRP A 178 -21.57 19.74 -11.20
CA TRP A 178 -20.71 19.13 -12.20
C TRP A 178 -21.26 17.80 -12.70
N ASN A 179 -21.30 17.65 -14.03
CA ASN A 179 -21.57 16.37 -14.67
C ASN A 179 -20.26 15.58 -14.85
N VAL A 180 -20.00 14.63 -13.94
CA VAL A 180 -18.79 13.80 -13.93
C VAL A 180 -18.98 12.42 -14.60
N ALA A 181 -20.08 12.20 -15.33
CA ALA A 181 -20.45 10.89 -15.87
C ALA A 181 -19.46 10.29 -16.89
N ASN A 182 -18.49 11.08 -17.38
CA ASN A 182 -17.44 10.64 -18.30
C ASN A 182 -16.08 10.39 -17.62
N VAL A 183 -15.93 10.75 -16.35
CA VAL A 183 -14.69 10.60 -15.60
C VAL A 183 -14.41 9.12 -15.30
N LYS A 184 -13.18 8.69 -15.58
CA LYS A 184 -12.71 7.31 -15.35
C LYS A 184 -11.75 7.21 -14.16
N ASP A 185 -11.01 8.29 -13.88
CA ASP A 185 -10.00 8.35 -12.82
C ASP A 185 -10.22 9.58 -11.94
N MET A 186 -10.50 9.34 -10.65
CA MET A 186 -10.65 10.35 -9.60
C MET A 186 -9.61 10.14 -8.49
N SER A 187 -8.55 9.38 -8.75
CA SER A 187 -7.51 9.13 -7.74
C SER A 187 -6.90 10.43 -7.24
N SER A 188 -6.72 10.54 -5.93
CA SER A 188 -6.19 11.70 -5.23
C SER A 188 -6.90 13.05 -5.49
N MET A 189 -8.10 13.07 -6.08
CA MET A 189 -8.75 14.32 -6.52
C MET A 189 -8.83 15.39 -5.42
N PHE A 190 -9.10 15.00 -4.18
CA PHE A 190 -9.15 15.87 -3.00
C PHE A 190 -8.12 15.45 -1.93
N ASN A 191 -7.05 14.76 -2.32
CA ASN A 191 -5.99 14.37 -1.39
C ASN A 191 -5.43 15.62 -0.70
N ASN A 192 -5.37 15.71 0.63
CA ASN A 192 -4.87 16.87 1.36
C ASN A 192 -5.58 18.20 1.06
N ALA A 193 -6.83 18.14 0.56
CA ALA A 193 -7.73 19.30 0.48
C ALA A 193 -8.41 19.51 1.84
N GLU A 194 -7.63 19.88 2.86
CA GLU A 194 -8.03 19.84 4.28
C GLU A 194 -9.35 20.59 4.58
N SER A 195 -9.61 21.71 3.90
CA SER A 195 -10.82 22.54 4.11
C SER A 195 -12.06 22.03 3.38
N PHE A 196 -11.91 21.07 2.44
CA PHE A 196 -13.00 20.69 1.54
C PHE A 196 -14.10 19.91 2.28
N ASN A 197 -15.33 20.43 2.24
CA ASN A 197 -16.50 19.79 2.86
C ASN A 197 -17.80 20.15 2.12
N GLN A 198 -17.80 20.02 0.79
CA GLN A 198 -18.94 20.39 -0.06
C GLN A 198 -19.68 19.16 -0.60
N PRO A 199 -21.01 19.22 -0.78
CA PRO A 199 -21.81 18.09 -1.23
C PRO A 199 -21.41 17.61 -2.63
N LEU A 200 -21.38 16.29 -2.82
CA LEU A 200 -21.06 15.60 -4.08
C LEU A 200 -22.08 14.48 -4.41
N ASP A 201 -23.23 14.49 -3.75
CA ASP A 201 -24.25 13.44 -3.81
C ASP A 201 -24.96 13.34 -5.18
N SER A 202 -24.87 14.39 -6.00
CA SER A 202 -25.42 14.45 -7.36
C SER A 202 -24.53 13.81 -8.44
N TRP A 203 -23.29 13.46 -8.10
CA TRP A 203 -22.32 12.96 -9.08
C TRP A 203 -22.66 11.55 -9.57
N ASP A 204 -22.72 11.38 -10.90
CA ASP A 204 -22.79 10.05 -11.52
C ASP A 204 -21.39 9.46 -11.69
N THR A 205 -21.00 8.57 -10.78
CA THR A 205 -19.67 7.93 -10.76
C THR A 205 -19.61 6.60 -11.53
N ASN A 206 -20.63 6.24 -12.33
CA ASN A 206 -20.76 4.88 -12.87
C ASN A 206 -19.64 4.42 -13.84
N LYS A 207 -18.77 5.34 -14.29
CA LYS A 207 -17.60 5.03 -15.15
C LYS A 207 -16.27 5.05 -14.41
N VAL A 208 -16.24 5.47 -13.15
CA VAL A 208 -15.00 5.58 -12.38
C VAL A 208 -14.45 4.19 -12.09
N GLU A 209 -13.18 3.97 -12.42
CA GLU A 209 -12.46 2.71 -12.19
C GLU A 209 -11.44 2.81 -11.04
N ASN A 210 -10.99 4.03 -10.72
CA ASN A 210 -9.95 4.30 -9.72
C ASN A 210 -10.37 5.45 -8.77
N MET A 211 -10.43 5.15 -7.48
CA MET A 211 -10.72 6.12 -6.39
C MET A 211 -9.63 6.10 -5.31
N LYS A 212 -8.43 5.60 -5.64
CA LYS A 212 -7.29 5.58 -4.74
C LYS A 212 -7.03 6.97 -4.15
N ASP A 213 -6.87 7.06 -2.84
CA ASP A 213 -6.52 8.27 -2.08
C ASP A 213 -7.44 9.49 -2.31
N MET A 214 -8.66 9.30 -2.86
CA MET A 214 -9.52 10.40 -3.33
C MET A 214 -9.77 11.49 -2.28
N PHE A 215 -9.99 11.10 -1.01
CA PHE A 215 -10.19 12.00 0.14
C PHE A 215 -9.12 11.79 1.22
N ALA A 216 -7.96 11.22 0.87
CA ALA A 216 -6.87 11.08 1.82
C ALA A 216 -6.48 12.46 2.38
N TRP A 217 -6.29 12.63 3.69
CA TRP A 217 -5.97 13.90 4.36
C TRP A 217 -7.01 15.02 4.17
N ALA A 218 -8.20 14.75 3.63
CA ALA A 218 -9.32 15.71 3.61
C ALA A 218 -9.99 15.77 5.00
N MET A 219 -9.28 16.36 5.98
CA MET A 219 -9.59 16.22 7.41
C MET A 219 -11.02 16.64 7.79
N ASN A 220 -11.60 17.65 7.12
CA ASN A 220 -12.94 18.16 7.40
C ASN A 220 -14.05 17.52 6.56
N PHE A 221 -13.72 16.64 5.61
CA PHE A 221 -14.70 16.10 4.69
C PHE A 221 -15.68 15.14 5.40
N ASN A 222 -16.97 15.44 5.36
CA ASN A 222 -18.02 14.62 5.99
C ASN A 222 -19.35 14.69 5.22
N GLN A 223 -19.30 14.58 3.89
CA GLN A 223 -20.48 14.70 3.02
C GLN A 223 -21.00 13.34 2.56
N ASN A 224 -22.31 13.25 2.36
CA ASN A 224 -22.97 11.99 1.98
C ASN A 224 -22.56 11.55 0.58
N LEU A 225 -22.09 10.30 0.46
CA LEU A 225 -21.66 9.67 -0.80
C LEU A 225 -22.46 8.40 -1.14
N GLN A 226 -23.56 8.12 -0.42
CA GLN A 226 -24.29 6.86 -0.56
C GLN A 226 -24.89 6.66 -1.97
N SER A 227 -25.17 7.75 -2.69
CA SER A 227 -25.71 7.75 -4.06
C SER A 227 -24.71 7.32 -5.13
N TRP A 228 -23.41 7.30 -4.81
CA TRP A 228 -22.37 6.98 -5.78
C TRP A 228 -22.45 5.53 -6.26
N ASN A 229 -22.30 5.36 -7.57
CA ASN A 229 -22.14 4.05 -8.18
C ASN A 229 -20.65 3.70 -8.26
N VAL A 230 -20.18 2.86 -7.33
CA VAL A 230 -18.79 2.39 -7.28
C VAL A 230 -18.57 0.99 -7.89
N SER A 231 -19.57 0.46 -8.60
CA SER A 231 -19.55 -0.93 -9.08
C SER A 231 -18.41 -1.27 -10.06
N LYS A 232 -17.79 -0.27 -10.70
CA LYS A 232 -16.63 -0.46 -11.59
C LYS A 232 -15.27 -0.18 -10.93
N VAL A 233 -15.26 0.32 -9.70
CA VAL A 233 -14.04 0.69 -9.00
C VAL A 233 -13.26 -0.57 -8.64
N LYS A 234 -11.96 -0.58 -8.98
CA LYS A 234 -11.04 -1.69 -8.73
C LYS A 234 -10.09 -1.40 -7.58
N ASN A 235 -9.80 -0.12 -7.32
CA ASN A 235 -8.84 0.35 -6.33
C ASN A 235 -9.47 1.42 -5.44
N MET A 236 -9.54 1.14 -4.13
CA MET A 236 -9.99 2.07 -3.08
C MET A 236 -8.92 2.25 -1.99
N GLN A 237 -7.65 1.92 -2.31
CA GLN A 237 -6.52 2.14 -1.41
C GLN A 237 -6.55 3.58 -0.88
N GLY A 238 -6.48 3.74 0.44
CA GLY A 238 -6.37 5.03 1.11
C GLY A 238 -7.50 6.03 0.84
N MET A 239 -8.66 5.61 0.32
CA MET A 239 -9.72 6.54 -0.11
C MET A 239 -10.11 7.59 0.96
N PHE A 240 -10.12 7.20 2.24
CA PHE A 240 -10.40 8.06 3.40
C PHE A 240 -9.23 8.06 4.42
N TYR A 241 -8.00 7.83 3.96
CA TYR A 241 -6.78 7.86 4.79
C TYR A 241 -6.66 9.22 5.51
N TYR A 242 -6.61 9.30 6.84
CA TYR A 242 -6.62 10.55 7.62
C TYR A 242 -7.82 11.49 7.37
N ALA A 243 -8.94 11.00 6.82
CA ALA A 243 -10.19 11.77 6.75
C ALA A 243 -10.89 11.76 8.12
N MET A 244 -10.32 12.48 9.09
CA MET A 244 -10.65 12.35 10.51
C MET A 244 -12.13 12.53 10.83
N SER A 245 -12.81 13.46 10.16
CA SER A 245 -14.22 13.81 10.41
C SER A 245 -15.23 12.95 9.63
N PHE A 246 -14.77 12.06 8.74
CA PHE A 246 -15.66 11.36 7.82
C PHE A 246 -16.48 10.28 8.55
N ASN A 247 -17.81 10.41 8.55
CA ASN A 247 -18.71 9.45 9.20
C ASN A 247 -20.07 9.33 8.47
N GLN A 248 -20.03 9.09 7.16
CA GLN A 248 -21.22 9.01 6.29
C GLN A 248 -21.50 7.59 5.81
N PRO A 249 -22.78 7.22 5.59
CA PRO A 249 -23.15 5.85 5.27
C PRO A 249 -22.63 5.41 3.89
N LEU A 250 -21.99 4.23 3.86
CA LEU A 250 -21.43 3.61 2.64
C LEU A 250 -21.99 2.20 2.37
N ASN A 251 -22.90 1.70 3.21
CA ASN A 251 -23.35 0.30 3.18
C ASN A 251 -24.10 -0.10 1.89
N GLN A 252 -24.50 0.86 1.05
CA GLN A 252 -25.16 0.61 -0.22
C GLN A 252 -24.20 0.49 -1.40
N TRP A 253 -22.91 0.74 -1.19
CA TRP A 253 -21.91 0.63 -2.24
C TRP A 253 -21.70 -0.82 -2.68
N ASN A 254 -21.71 -1.02 -4.00
CA ASN A 254 -21.34 -2.30 -4.60
C ASN A 254 -19.82 -2.37 -4.79
N VAL A 255 -19.12 -2.96 -3.82
CA VAL A 255 -17.65 -3.11 -3.82
C VAL A 255 -17.15 -4.44 -4.39
N ALA A 256 -18.01 -5.24 -5.04
CA ALA A 256 -17.72 -6.60 -5.51
C ALA A 256 -16.60 -6.71 -6.58
N ASN A 257 -16.09 -5.58 -7.10
CA ASN A 257 -14.99 -5.52 -8.05
C ASN A 257 -13.69 -4.93 -7.47
N VAL A 258 -13.72 -4.47 -6.21
CA VAL A 258 -12.56 -3.89 -5.54
C VAL A 258 -11.57 -5.00 -5.19
N LYS A 259 -10.28 -4.74 -5.45
CA LYS A 259 -9.17 -5.67 -5.17
C LYS A 259 -8.27 -5.20 -4.04
N ASP A 260 -8.18 -3.89 -3.83
CA ASP A 260 -7.32 -3.27 -2.83
C ASP A 260 -8.11 -2.25 -1.99
N MET A 261 -8.17 -2.51 -0.69
CA MET A 261 -8.77 -1.65 0.34
C MET A 261 -7.73 -1.26 1.40
N SER A 262 -6.44 -1.41 1.11
CA SER A 262 -5.38 -1.07 2.06
C SER A 262 -5.49 0.38 2.51
N SER A 263 -5.37 0.59 3.82
CA SER A 263 -5.41 1.88 4.49
C SER A 263 -6.66 2.73 4.20
N MET A 264 -7.75 2.15 3.69
CA MET A 264 -8.94 2.89 3.23
C MET A 264 -9.51 3.84 4.30
N PHE A 265 -9.52 3.43 5.57
CA PHE A 265 -9.99 4.20 6.73
C PHE A 265 -8.91 4.37 7.79
N TYR A 266 -7.63 4.33 7.41
CA TYR A 266 -6.51 4.60 8.32
C TYR A 266 -6.69 5.98 8.95
N GLU A 267 -6.67 6.12 10.29
CA GLU A 267 -6.89 7.39 11.03
C GLU A 267 -8.21 8.11 10.68
N ALA A 268 -9.21 7.42 10.12
CA ALA A 268 -10.58 7.94 10.00
C ALA A 268 -11.30 7.83 11.35
N ARG A 269 -10.90 8.70 12.29
CA ARG A 269 -11.19 8.59 13.73
C ARG A 269 -12.68 8.55 14.06
N ASP A 270 -13.51 9.30 13.33
CA ASP A 270 -14.95 9.38 13.58
C ASP A 270 -15.77 8.31 12.85
N PHE A 271 -15.16 7.58 11.91
CA PHE A 271 -15.89 6.65 11.05
C PHE A 271 -16.44 5.46 11.84
N ASN A 272 -17.77 5.31 11.87
CA ASN A 272 -18.45 4.21 12.54
C ASN A 272 -19.77 3.82 11.83
N GLN A 273 -19.73 3.71 10.51
CA GLN A 273 -20.92 3.40 9.68
C GLN A 273 -20.94 1.94 9.23
N PRO A 274 -22.13 1.32 9.12
CA PRO A 274 -22.24 -0.10 8.79
C PRO A 274 -21.67 -0.41 7.40
N LEU A 275 -21.02 -1.57 7.28
CA LEU A 275 -20.42 -2.09 6.04
C LEU A 275 -20.77 -3.58 5.81
N ASP A 276 -21.75 -4.11 6.53
CA ASP A 276 -22.14 -5.51 6.54
C ASP A 276 -22.64 -6.04 5.19
N LYS A 277 -23.03 -5.16 4.27
CA LYS A 277 -23.53 -5.52 2.92
C LYS A 277 -22.45 -5.58 1.85
N TRP A 278 -21.21 -5.24 2.19
CA TRP A 278 -20.12 -5.22 1.23
C TRP A 278 -19.72 -6.66 0.83
N ASP A 279 -19.70 -6.92 -0.48
CA ASP A 279 -19.10 -8.13 -1.04
C ASP A 279 -17.58 -7.95 -1.19
N THR A 280 -16.83 -8.43 -0.20
CA THR A 280 -15.37 -8.36 -0.17
C THR A 280 -14.67 -9.54 -0.84
N SER A 281 -15.41 -10.44 -1.51
CA SER A 281 -14.88 -11.72 -2.01
C SER A 281 -13.72 -11.62 -3.00
N LYS A 282 -13.50 -10.45 -3.64
CA LYS A 282 -12.37 -10.21 -4.57
C LYS A 282 -11.22 -9.40 -3.97
N VAL A 283 -11.35 -8.93 -2.74
CA VAL A 283 -10.32 -8.12 -2.08
C VAL A 283 -9.13 -9.01 -1.75
N LYS A 284 -7.92 -8.52 -2.06
CA LYS A 284 -6.65 -9.16 -1.79
C LYS A 284 -5.85 -8.49 -0.68
N ASN A 285 -5.99 -7.18 -0.54
CA ASN A 285 -5.23 -6.39 0.42
C ASN A 285 -6.16 -5.56 1.30
N MET A 286 -6.06 -5.77 2.62
CA MET A 286 -6.75 -5.01 3.68
C MET A 286 -5.73 -4.47 4.71
N GLU A 287 -4.45 -4.40 4.36
CA GLU A 287 -3.40 -3.83 5.21
C GLU A 287 -3.88 -2.49 5.79
N LYS A 288 -3.83 -2.36 7.13
CA LYS A 288 -4.12 -1.13 7.87
C LYS A 288 -5.48 -0.48 7.58
N MET A 289 -6.44 -1.22 7.02
CA MET A 289 -7.72 -0.67 6.56
C MET A 289 -8.45 0.18 7.61
N PHE A 290 -8.44 -0.24 8.88
CA PHE A 290 -9.05 0.47 10.03
C PHE A 290 -8.01 0.83 11.11
N SER A 291 -6.74 0.93 10.74
CA SER A 291 -5.70 1.27 11.71
C SER A 291 -5.93 2.68 12.26
N THR A 292 -5.97 2.81 13.57
CA THR A 292 -6.29 4.03 14.33
C THR A 292 -7.67 4.64 13.96
N ALA A 293 -8.58 3.86 13.39
CA ALA A 293 -9.99 4.24 13.27
C ALA A 293 -10.69 4.07 14.63
N THR A 294 -10.41 5.00 15.55
CA THR A 294 -10.70 4.83 16.99
C THR A 294 -12.17 4.63 17.32
N SER A 295 -13.10 5.11 16.50
CA SER A 295 -14.56 4.95 16.73
C SER A 295 -15.16 3.73 16.04
N PHE A 296 -14.44 3.06 15.14
CA PHE A 296 -15.01 1.98 14.32
C PHE A 296 -15.33 0.75 15.17
N ASN A 297 -16.61 0.37 15.22
CA ASN A 297 -17.08 -0.80 15.96
C ASN A 297 -18.28 -1.48 15.27
N GLN A 298 -18.26 -1.54 13.93
CA GLN A 298 -19.38 -2.12 13.16
C GLN A 298 -19.14 -3.60 12.87
N ASN A 299 -20.22 -4.38 12.90
CA ASN A 299 -20.15 -5.82 12.64
C ASN A 299 -19.81 -6.09 11.17
N ILE A 300 -18.66 -6.72 10.95
CA ILE A 300 -18.11 -7.13 9.65
C ILE A 300 -17.82 -8.64 9.60
N ASN A 301 -18.39 -9.42 10.52
CA ASN A 301 -18.17 -10.86 10.59
C ASN A 301 -18.65 -11.56 9.30
N ALA A 302 -19.69 -11.02 8.66
CA ALA A 302 -20.27 -11.56 7.43
C ALA A 302 -19.41 -11.34 6.16
N TRP A 303 -18.29 -10.61 6.25
CA TRP A 303 -17.41 -10.39 5.10
C TRP A 303 -16.77 -11.68 4.59
N ASN A 304 -16.73 -11.83 3.26
CA ASN A 304 -15.97 -12.90 2.63
C ASN A 304 -14.52 -12.46 2.43
N VAL A 305 -13.62 -12.95 3.29
CA VAL A 305 -12.18 -12.63 3.26
C VAL A 305 -11.31 -13.78 2.71
N SER A 306 -11.92 -14.81 2.11
CA SER A 306 -11.22 -16.04 1.67
C SER A 306 -10.18 -15.83 0.56
N ASN A 307 -10.10 -14.62 -0.01
CA ASN A 307 -9.13 -14.21 -1.03
C ASN A 307 -8.14 -13.15 -0.55
N VAL A 308 -8.25 -12.69 0.71
CA VAL A 308 -7.34 -11.71 1.28
C VAL A 308 -5.99 -12.37 1.57
N GLU A 309 -4.92 -11.72 1.14
CA GLU A 309 -3.53 -12.16 1.31
C GLU A 309 -2.79 -11.34 2.39
N ASN A 310 -3.20 -10.10 2.66
CA ASN A 310 -2.56 -9.21 3.64
C ASN A 310 -3.61 -8.47 4.50
N MET A 311 -3.51 -8.63 5.82
CA MET A 311 -4.30 -7.95 6.86
C MET A 311 -3.39 -7.30 7.93
N SER A 312 -2.12 -7.09 7.62
CA SER A 312 -1.17 -6.49 8.57
C SER A 312 -1.69 -5.13 9.07
N GLY A 313 -1.69 -4.95 10.39
CA GLY A 313 -2.15 -3.74 11.05
C GLY A 313 -3.62 -3.38 10.83
N MET A 314 -4.48 -4.27 10.30
CA MET A 314 -5.85 -3.91 9.89
C MET A 314 -6.65 -3.18 10.98
N PHE A 315 -6.50 -3.56 12.25
CA PHE A 315 -7.13 -2.93 13.41
C PHE A 315 -6.11 -2.39 14.42
N TYR A 316 -4.87 -2.09 14.00
CA TYR A 316 -3.85 -1.51 14.89
C TYR A 316 -4.40 -0.23 15.51
N ARG A 317 -4.46 -0.12 16.84
CA ARG A 317 -5.01 1.03 17.59
C ARG A 317 -6.48 1.38 17.29
N ALA A 318 -7.27 0.47 16.75
CA ALA A 318 -8.73 0.62 16.63
C ALA A 318 -9.41 0.40 17.98
N SER A 319 -9.31 1.37 18.89
CA SER A 319 -9.62 1.21 20.32
C SER A 319 -11.08 0.85 20.64
N SER A 320 -12.05 1.26 19.82
CA SER A 320 -13.47 0.88 20.01
C SER A 320 -13.85 -0.45 19.37
N PHE A 321 -12.99 -1.02 18.53
CA PHE A 321 -13.33 -2.22 17.77
C PHE A 321 -13.48 -3.42 18.70
N ARG A 322 -14.72 -3.91 18.84
CA ARG A 322 -15.12 -5.05 19.66
C ARG A 322 -16.19 -5.84 18.91
N GLN A 323 -15.78 -6.56 17.87
CA GLN A 323 -16.68 -7.39 17.04
C GLN A 323 -16.14 -8.82 16.89
N PRO A 324 -17.03 -9.81 16.69
CA PRO A 324 -16.61 -11.17 16.34
C PRO A 324 -16.11 -11.21 14.89
N LEU A 325 -15.10 -12.04 14.62
CA LEU A 325 -14.54 -12.30 13.29
C LEU A 325 -14.43 -13.82 13.01
N ASP A 326 -15.18 -14.63 13.76
CA ASP A 326 -15.14 -16.09 13.72
C ASP A 326 -15.76 -16.72 12.45
N GLN A 327 -16.36 -15.93 11.57
CA GLN A 327 -16.85 -16.40 10.26
C GLN A 327 -15.82 -16.22 9.14
N TRP A 328 -14.68 -15.58 9.43
CA TRP A 328 -13.65 -15.30 8.42
C TRP A 328 -12.83 -16.53 8.06
N ASP A 329 -12.77 -16.85 6.76
CA ASP A 329 -11.81 -17.80 6.21
C ASP A 329 -10.47 -17.10 5.95
N ILE A 330 -9.50 -17.35 6.83
CA ILE A 330 -8.16 -16.77 6.77
C ILE A 330 -7.13 -17.64 6.05
N SER A 331 -7.54 -18.73 5.40
CA SER A 331 -6.62 -19.75 4.85
C SER A 331 -5.61 -19.24 3.82
N LYS A 332 -5.87 -18.10 3.18
CA LYS A 332 -4.98 -17.45 2.20
C LYS A 332 -4.18 -16.27 2.74
N VAL A 333 -4.44 -15.84 3.98
CA VAL A 333 -3.76 -14.69 4.56
C VAL A 333 -2.30 -15.07 4.82
N LYS A 334 -1.37 -14.25 4.36
CA LYS A 334 0.08 -14.44 4.51
C LYS A 334 0.67 -13.53 5.59
N ASP A 335 0.01 -12.41 5.88
CA ASP A 335 0.47 -11.44 6.87
C ASP A 335 -0.70 -10.86 7.69
N MET A 336 -0.64 -11.06 9.01
CA MET A 336 -1.50 -10.49 10.05
C MET A 336 -0.67 -9.77 11.13
N SER A 337 0.55 -9.36 10.80
CA SER A 337 1.44 -8.67 11.74
C SER A 337 0.75 -7.42 12.30
N ALA A 338 0.82 -7.24 13.62
CA ALA A 338 0.24 -6.11 14.35
C ALA A 338 -1.27 -5.89 14.10
N MET A 339 -2.01 -6.88 13.59
CA MET A 339 -3.42 -6.73 13.22
C MET A 339 -4.29 -6.21 14.38
N PHE A 340 -4.08 -6.69 15.61
CA PHE A 340 -4.78 -6.26 16.82
C PHE A 340 -3.85 -5.62 17.86
N LEU A 341 -2.72 -5.08 17.42
CA LEU A 341 -1.84 -4.35 18.32
C LEU A 341 -2.58 -3.10 18.83
N ASP A 342 -2.69 -2.95 20.16
CA ASP A 342 -3.50 -1.90 20.83
C ASP A 342 -5.01 -1.92 20.45
N SER A 343 -5.58 -3.06 20.10
CA SER A 343 -7.04 -3.23 19.91
C SER A 343 -7.52 -4.62 20.35
N THR A 344 -8.83 -4.81 20.60
CA THR A 344 -9.33 -6.03 21.25
C THR A 344 -10.59 -6.59 20.54
N PRO A 345 -10.47 -7.56 19.62
CA PRO A 345 -11.65 -8.18 18.99
C PRO A 345 -12.46 -8.98 20.02
N LEU A 346 -13.71 -9.38 19.70
CA LEU A 346 -14.56 -10.17 20.61
C LEU A 346 -14.33 -11.67 20.52
N ASN A 347 -14.14 -12.19 19.30
CA ASN A 347 -14.04 -13.63 19.07
C ASN A 347 -13.33 -13.92 17.74
N ILE A 348 -12.30 -14.76 17.79
CA ILE A 348 -11.59 -15.32 16.62
C ILE A 348 -11.24 -16.81 16.82
N ASP A 349 -12.02 -17.51 17.66
CA ASP A 349 -11.71 -18.88 18.10
C ASP A 349 -11.76 -19.92 16.97
N SER A 350 -12.42 -19.61 15.85
CA SER A 350 -12.51 -20.49 14.67
C SER A 350 -11.28 -20.45 13.78
N TRP A 351 -10.35 -19.51 14.00
CA TRP A 351 -9.21 -19.32 13.12
C TRP A 351 -8.18 -20.43 13.29
N GLU A 352 -7.81 -21.07 12.18
CA GLU A 352 -6.70 -22.02 12.13
C GLU A 352 -5.43 -21.31 11.63
N ILE A 353 -4.59 -20.83 12.56
CA ILE A 353 -3.35 -20.10 12.20
C ILE A 353 -2.14 -21.04 12.18
N ASP A 354 -1.57 -21.24 10.99
CA ASP A 354 -0.25 -21.84 10.79
C ASP A 354 0.83 -20.73 10.79
N LYS A 355 1.44 -20.46 11.96
CA LYS A 355 2.47 -19.41 12.14
C LYS A 355 3.73 -19.60 11.26
N ALA A 356 3.94 -20.79 10.67
CA ALA A 356 5.02 -21.01 9.71
C ALA A 356 4.69 -20.45 8.30
N LYS A 357 3.41 -20.26 8.00
CA LYS A 357 2.92 -19.74 6.70
C LYS A 357 2.36 -18.33 6.77
N VAL A 358 2.00 -17.88 7.98
CA VAL A 358 1.39 -16.58 8.22
C VAL A 358 2.21 -15.80 9.23
N SER A 359 2.60 -14.57 8.87
CA SER A 359 3.24 -13.67 9.83
C SER A 359 2.21 -13.15 10.83
N THR A 360 2.41 -13.42 12.12
CA THR A 360 1.57 -12.90 13.22
C THR A 360 2.39 -12.06 14.21
N ARG A 361 3.47 -11.42 13.74
CA ARG A 361 4.37 -10.63 14.59
C ARG A 361 3.58 -9.55 15.32
N ASN A 362 3.71 -9.46 16.64
CA ASN A 362 3.08 -8.44 17.49
C ASN A 362 1.55 -8.36 17.34
N MET A 363 0.88 -9.44 16.91
CA MET A 363 -0.54 -9.41 16.57
C MET A 363 -1.45 -9.05 17.75
N PHE A 364 -1.09 -9.42 18.99
CA PHE A 364 -1.90 -9.19 20.21
C PHE A 364 -1.11 -8.52 21.34
N LEU A 365 -0.20 -7.58 21.03
CA LEU A 365 0.45 -6.79 22.07
C LEU A 365 -0.38 -5.54 22.41
N MET A 366 -0.22 -5.04 23.64
CA MET A 366 -0.68 -3.70 24.03
C MET A 366 0.49 -2.87 24.56
N TYR A 367 0.65 -1.64 24.05
CA TYR A 367 1.61 -0.64 24.49
C TYR A 367 0.97 0.33 25.49
N GLN A 368 1.40 0.28 26.74
CA GLN A 368 1.08 1.30 27.75
C GLN A 368 2.32 2.13 28.13
N GLY A 369 2.73 3.04 27.24
CA GLY A 369 3.85 3.95 27.52
C GLY A 369 5.24 3.31 27.44
N TYR A 370 6.23 3.96 28.08
CA TYR A 370 7.66 3.73 27.85
C TYR A 370 8.28 2.52 28.56
N GLU A 371 7.57 1.77 29.40
CA GLU A 371 8.25 0.78 30.26
C GLU A 371 7.76 -0.67 30.21
N GLU A 372 6.54 -1.02 29.76
CA GLU A 372 6.17 -2.45 29.65
C GLU A 372 4.99 -2.67 28.68
N SER A 373 5.13 -3.64 27.77
CA SER A 373 4.00 -4.13 26.97
C SER A 373 3.21 -5.14 27.80
N ILE A 374 1.91 -4.94 27.97
CA ILE A 374 1.03 -5.91 28.62
C ILE A 374 0.35 -6.80 27.57
N PRO A 375 0.09 -8.09 27.87
CA PRO A 375 -0.70 -8.95 27.00
C PRO A 375 -2.10 -8.38 26.79
N ASN A 376 -2.64 -8.52 25.58
CA ASN A 376 -4.01 -8.17 25.26
C ASN A 376 -4.98 -8.93 26.20
N PRO A 377 -5.98 -8.28 26.84
CA PRO A 377 -6.95 -8.97 27.70
C PRO A 377 -7.78 -9.99 26.93
N PHE A 378 -7.87 -9.85 25.61
CA PHE A 378 -8.42 -10.87 24.73
C PHE A 378 -7.34 -11.89 24.36
N VAL A 379 -7.54 -13.11 24.82
CA VAL A 379 -6.69 -14.27 24.55
C VAL A 379 -7.55 -15.30 23.79
N PRO A 380 -7.41 -15.42 22.46
CA PRO A 380 -8.07 -16.48 21.70
C PRO A 380 -7.79 -17.86 22.30
N LYS A 381 -8.72 -18.82 22.19
CA LYS A 381 -8.49 -20.18 22.73
C LYS A 381 -7.18 -20.83 22.24
N TRP A 382 -6.75 -20.49 21.02
CA TRP A 382 -5.54 -20.99 20.39
C TRP A 382 -4.29 -20.12 20.67
N TYR A 383 -4.47 -18.91 21.21
CA TYR A 383 -3.39 -17.98 21.55
C TYR A 383 -3.07 -18.18 23.03
N ASP A 384 -1.93 -18.77 23.36
CA ASP A 384 -1.46 -18.75 24.74
C ASP A 384 0.03 -18.49 24.73
N GLU A 385 0.40 -17.44 25.48
CA GLU A 385 1.78 -17.04 25.72
C GLU A 385 2.35 -17.70 26.99
N THR A 386 1.54 -18.46 27.75
CA THR A 386 2.04 -19.21 28.89
C THR A 386 2.70 -20.51 28.46
N LEU A 387 3.97 -20.62 28.87
CA LEU A 387 4.84 -21.77 28.76
C LEU A 387 4.11 -23.07 29.05
N ILE A 388 4.40 -24.07 28.22
CA ILE A 388 3.99 -25.43 28.49
C ILE A 388 4.59 -25.88 29.83
N ASN A 389 3.71 -26.39 30.68
CA ASN A 389 4.05 -27.04 31.93
C ASN A 389 4.76 -28.38 31.63
N GLU A 390 5.92 -28.59 32.25
CA GLU A 390 6.78 -29.78 32.15
C GLU A 390 6.01 -31.11 32.36
N GLN A 391 4.92 -31.07 33.13
CA GLN A 391 4.04 -32.20 33.40
C GLN A 391 3.18 -32.62 32.21
N ASP A 392 2.70 -31.68 31.38
CA ASP A 392 1.86 -31.97 30.21
C ASP A 392 2.69 -32.65 29.09
N ILE A 393 3.92 -32.17 28.88
CA ILE A 393 4.92 -32.80 27.98
C ILE A 393 5.28 -34.21 28.48
N THR A 394 5.49 -34.35 29.79
CA THR A 394 5.84 -35.65 30.39
C THR A 394 4.72 -36.68 30.26
N GLU A 395 3.45 -36.27 30.37
CA GLU A 395 2.29 -37.14 30.16
C GLU A 395 2.07 -37.48 28.68
N ALA A 396 2.21 -36.51 27.78
CA ALA A 396 2.08 -36.72 26.33
C ALA A 396 3.18 -37.67 25.80
N VAL A 397 4.43 -37.45 26.22
CA VAL A 397 5.57 -38.30 25.89
C VAL A 397 5.44 -39.68 26.56
N SER A 398 5.11 -39.77 27.85
CA SER A 398 4.89 -41.06 28.54
C SER A 398 3.76 -41.89 27.93
N SER A 399 2.72 -41.25 27.40
CA SER A 399 1.63 -41.95 26.71
C SER A 399 2.08 -42.60 25.40
N CYS A 400 3.08 -42.02 24.73
CA CYS A 400 3.71 -42.56 23.52
C CYS A 400 4.70 -43.69 23.82
N PHE A 401 5.36 -43.67 25.00
CA PHE A 401 6.33 -44.67 25.44
C PHE A 401 5.73 -45.83 26.26
N LYS A 402 4.41 -45.87 26.45
CA LYS A 402 3.70 -46.85 27.29
C LYS A 402 3.80 -48.31 26.82
N TRP A 403 4.47 -48.58 25.70
CA TRP A 403 4.79 -49.93 25.20
C TRP A 403 6.31 -50.16 25.15
N GLY A 404 6.91 -50.17 26.34
CA GLY A 404 8.10 -50.97 26.63
C GLY A 404 9.43 -50.44 26.08
N ILE A 405 9.96 -49.37 26.69
CA ILE A 405 11.40 -49.07 26.65
C ILE A 405 11.81 -48.53 28.04
N GLY A 406 12.91 -49.05 28.59
CA GLY A 406 13.47 -48.68 29.89
C GLY A 406 14.26 -47.37 29.85
N CYS A 407 13.58 -46.24 29.65
CA CYS A 407 14.12 -44.95 30.08
C CYS A 407 13.63 -44.69 31.51
N GLU A 408 14.55 -44.49 32.46
CA GLU A 408 14.22 -43.82 33.72
C GLU A 408 13.74 -42.42 33.36
N VAL A 409 12.42 -42.21 33.49
CA VAL A 409 11.70 -40.97 33.15
C VAL A 409 12.34 -39.76 33.83
N ASP A 410 12.96 -40.02 34.98
CA ASP A 410 13.68 -39.17 35.90
C ASP A 410 15.02 -38.62 35.36
N LYS A 411 15.46 -38.99 34.14
CA LYS A 411 16.67 -38.45 33.47
C LYS A 411 16.41 -37.49 32.31
N ILE A 412 15.15 -37.25 31.95
CA ILE A 412 14.80 -36.24 30.93
C ILE A 412 14.73 -34.88 31.64
N SER A 413 15.50 -33.89 31.18
CA SER A 413 15.50 -32.54 31.75
C SER A 413 15.08 -31.51 30.70
N PHE A 414 14.20 -30.58 31.07
CA PHE A 414 13.66 -29.52 30.22
C PHE A 414 14.17 -28.16 30.69
N LYS A 415 14.51 -27.24 29.77
CA LYS A 415 14.87 -25.84 30.11
C LYS A 415 14.16 -24.84 29.21
N VAL A 416 13.66 -23.74 29.77
CA VAL A 416 13.07 -22.60 29.02
C VAL A 416 13.37 -21.27 29.76
N PRO A 417 13.64 -20.13 29.10
CA PRO A 417 14.49 -19.86 27.91
C PRO A 417 15.59 -18.77 28.15
N PHE A 418 16.64 -18.65 27.30
CA PHE A 418 17.13 -17.36 26.71
C PHE A 418 18.22 -17.48 25.60
N ASP A 419 17.95 -16.89 24.43
CA ASP A 419 18.74 -16.04 23.45
C ASP A 419 20.25 -16.33 23.14
N ALA A 420 20.93 -15.91 22.06
CA ALA A 420 20.72 -14.86 21.05
C ALA A 420 21.52 -15.02 19.73
N LYS A 421 22.07 -16.21 19.41
CA LYS A 421 23.15 -16.32 18.39
C LYS A 421 23.04 -17.42 17.34
N THR A 422 22.15 -18.40 17.45
CA THR A 422 22.51 -19.76 17.02
C THR A 422 21.81 -20.35 15.79
N SER A 423 20.95 -19.63 15.06
CA SER A 423 20.40 -20.13 13.78
C SER A 423 19.90 -21.59 13.81
N THR A 424 18.85 -21.89 14.60
CA THR A 424 18.12 -23.16 14.50
C THR A 424 16.63 -23.02 14.83
N ILE A 425 15.85 -23.95 14.26
CA ILE A 425 14.44 -23.84 13.85
C ILE A 425 13.47 -24.24 14.97
N THR A 426 12.35 -23.52 15.06
CA THR A 426 11.25 -23.69 16.03
C THR A 426 10.00 -24.29 15.36
N PHE A 427 9.27 -25.20 16.03
CA PHE A 427 7.94 -25.69 15.59
C PHE A 427 6.93 -25.69 16.74
N PHE A 428 5.63 -25.57 16.41
CA PHE A 428 4.51 -25.55 17.36
C PHE A 428 3.33 -26.42 16.88
N LYS A 429 2.68 -27.17 17.79
CA LYS A 429 1.39 -27.87 17.59
C LYS A 429 0.42 -27.43 18.69
N GLY A 430 -0.13 -26.23 18.59
CA GLY A 430 -0.72 -25.59 19.78
C GLY A 430 0.32 -25.46 20.92
N LYS A 431 -0.13 -25.49 22.18
CA LYS A 431 0.66 -25.25 23.41
C LYS A 431 1.54 -26.45 23.86
N GLU A 432 2.47 -26.93 23.03
CA GLU A 432 3.64 -27.86 23.24
C GLU A 432 5.04 -27.25 22.89
N GLN A 433 5.96 -26.89 23.82
CA GLN A 433 7.36 -26.55 23.51
C GLN A 433 8.31 -27.49 24.25
N GLY A 434 9.05 -28.30 23.51
CA GLY A 434 10.20 -29.03 24.03
C GLY A 434 11.29 -29.09 22.98
N TYR A 435 12.54 -29.02 23.44
CA TYR A 435 13.70 -29.49 22.69
C TYR A 435 14.24 -30.72 23.43
N PHE A 436 14.76 -31.70 22.70
CA PHE A 436 15.45 -32.83 23.30
C PHE A 436 16.95 -32.54 23.30
N GLU A 437 17.58 -32.64 24.47
CA GLU A 437 18.96 -33.12 24.55
C GLU A 437 18.90 -34.54 25.13
N ASN A 438 19.70 -35.46 24.59
CA ASN A 438 19.73 -36.87 24.98
C ASN A 438 18.43 -37.65 24.67
N LEU A 439 17.90 -37.51 23.45
CA LEU A 439 16.91 -38.48 22.98
C LEU A 439 17.60 -39.85 22.87
N CYS A 440 17.45 -40.71 23.88
CA CYS A 440 17.87 -42.10 23.79
C CYS A 440 16.95 -42.81 22.80
N LEU A 441 17.30 -42.73 21.51
CA LEU A 441 16.77 -43.68 20.55
C LEU A 441 17.25 -45.07 20.98
N PRO A 442 16.39 -46.10 20.90
CA PRO A 442 16.83 -47.46 21.20
C PRO A 442 18.02 -47.78 20.30
N HIS A 443 19.12 -48.22 20.91
CA HIS A 443 20.22 -48.80 20.16
C HIS A 443 19.64 -49.91 19.27
N PRO A 444 19.97 -49.96 17.97
CA PRO A 444 19.55 -51.07 17.14
C PRO A 444 19.98 -52.36 17.83
N GLU A 445 19.03 -53.18 18.30
CA GLU A 445 19.40 -54.50 18.80
C GLU A 445 19.93 -55.29 17.60
N GLU A 446 21.22 -55.67 17.65
CA GLU A 446 22.00 -56.41 16.61
C GLU A 446 21.22 -57.54 15.92
N ASN A 447 20.18 -58.09 16.55
CA ASN A 447 19.44 -59.25 16.08
C ASN A 447 17.93 -59.04 15.83
N ASN A 448 17.39 -57.80 15.84
CA ASN A 448 15.94 -57.60 15.61
C ASN A 448 15.54 -56.35 14.81
N THR A 449 15.99 -56.30 13.55
CA THR A 449 15.65 -55.26 12.56
C THR A 449 14.14 -55.03 12.39
N LYS A 450 13.31 -56.06 12.62
CA LYS A 450 11.85 -55.98 12.47
C LYS A 450 11.20 -55.21 13.63
N ARG A 451 11.72 -55.37 14.84
CA ARG A 451 11.32 -54.60 16.03
C ARG A 451 11.77 -53.15 15.90
N THR A 452 13.01 -52.92 15.46
CA THR A 452 13.57 -51.59 15.18
C THR A 452 12.72 -50.84 14.13
N LYS A 453 12.43 -51.46 12.98
CA LYS A 453 11.51 -50.90 11.95
C LYS A 453 10.12 -50.60 12.51
N LYS A 454 9.58 -51.44 13.40
CA LYS A 454 8.26 -51.23 14.01
C LYS A 454 8.27 -50.00 14.93
N ILE A 455 9.27 -49.87 15.79
CA ILE A 455 9.42 -48.72 16.69
C ILE A 455 9.55 -47.42 15.89
N TYR A 456 10.39 -47.40 14.85
CA TYR A 456 10.54 -46.21 14.01
C TYR A 456 9.29 -45.88 13.17
N ASN A 457 8.52 -46.89 12.73
CA ASN A 457 7.24 -46.65 12.04
C ASN A 457 6.15 -46.13 12.99
N GLU A 458 6.12 -46.58 14.23
CA GLU A 458 5.20 -46.08 15.27
C GLU A 458 5.59 -44.65 15.69
N LEU A 459 6.89 -44.37 15.82
CA LEU A 459 7.42 -43.02 16.04
C LEU A 459 7.05 -42.11 14.87
N ARG A 460 7.19 -42.57 13.61
CA ARG A 460 6.75 -41.85 12.42
C ARG A 460 5.25 -41.56 12.43
N GLN A 461 4.41 -42.54 12.78
CA GLN A 461 2.95 -42.33 12.88
C GLN A 461 2.59 -41.34 13.97
N CYS A 462 3.24 -41.43 15.14
CA CYS A 462 3.05 -40.51 16.25
C CYS A 462 3.44 -39.08 15.87
N LEU A 463 4.64 -38.89 15.30
CA LEU A 463 5.16 -37.59 14.88
C LEU A 463 4.38 -37.01 13.69
N SER A 464 3.89 -37.86 12.78
CA SER A 464 3.01 -37.46 11.67
C SER A 464 1.64 -37.00 12.16
N HIS A 465 1.06 -37.69 13.16
CA HIS A 465 -0.15 -37.25 13.86
C HIS A 465 0.05 -35.90 14.59
N HIS A 466 1.31 -35.54 14.86
CA HIS A 466 1.70 -34.30 15.54
C HIS A 466 2.29 -33.23 14.63
N LYS A 467 2.30 -33.45 13.30
CA LYS A 467 2.76 -32.50 12.28
C LYS A 467 4.19 -31.94 12.50
N VAL A 468 5.09 -32.73 13.10
CA VAL A 468 6.51 -32.34 13.28
C VAL A 468 7.25 -32.42 11.94
N ALA A 469 8.01 -31.39 11.56
CA ALA A 469 8.78 -31.38 10.32
C ALA A 469 9.94 -32.39 10.38
N GLN A 470 9.90 -33.36 9.45
CA GLN A 470 10.78 -34.54 9.46
C GLN A 470 12.27 -34.20 9.19
N GLU A 471 12.54 -33.12 8.46
CA GLU A 471 13.89 -32.69 8.05
C GLU A 471 14.74 -32.16 9.24
N THR A 472 14.10 -31.53 10.23
CA THR A 472 14.81 -30.95 11.39
C THR A 472 15.27 -32.01 12.37
N LEU A 473 14.51 -33.10 12.54
CA LEU A 473 14.86 -34.22 13.42
C LEU A 473 16.08 -35.01 12.90
N MET A 474 16.14 -35.22 11.59
CA MET A 474 17.28 -35.86 10.91
C MET A 474 18.57 -35.09 11.17
N THR A 475 18.53 -33.76 11.03
CA THR A 475 19.71 -32.89 11.18
C THR A 475 20.30 -32.94 12.59
N THR A 476 19.47 -33.09 13.62
CA THR A 476 19.91 -33.21 15.03
C THR A 476 20.50 -34.60 15.32
N HIS A 477 19.85 -35.68 14.85
CA HIS A 477 20.37 -37.04 15.02
C HIS A 477 21.75 -37.21 14.35
N PHE A 478 21.97 -36.56 13.21
CA PHE A 478 23.25 -36.53 12.52
C PHE A 478 24.34 -35.76 13.27
N LYS A 479 23.99 -34.69 14.00
CA LYS A 479 24.95 -33.96 14.84
C LYS A 479 25.44 -34.82 16.01
N ASP A 480 24.56 -35.61 16.63
CA ASP A 480 24.93 -36.46 17.77
C ASP A 480 25.81 -37.65 17.32
N ILE A 481 25.53 -38.26 16.17
CA ILE A 481 26.41 -39.29 15.56
C ILE A 481 27.76 -38.66 15.14
N TYR A 482 27.75 -37.45 14.57
CA TYR A 482 28.96 -36.75 14.16
C TYR A 482 29.84 -36.35 15.36
N ILE A 483 29.24 -35.92 16.47
CA ILE A 483 29.96 -35.56 17.72
C ILE A 483 30.55 -36.80 18.38
N ALA A 484 29.88 -37.95 18.35
CA ALA A 484 30.43 -39.21 18.86
C ALA A 484 31.65 -39.73 18.06
N THR A 485 31.91 -39.22 16.85
CA THR A 485 32.98 -39.72 15.96
C THR A 485 34.22 -38.82 15.85
N HIS A 486 34.22 -37.62 16.45
CA HIS A 486 35.36 -36.68 16.37
C HIS A 486 35.94 -36.33 17.75
N THR A 487 36.80 -37.21 18.28
CA THR A 487 37.84 -36.85 19.24
C THR A 487 39.14 -37.54 18.87
N GLY A 488 40.04 -36.81 18.19
CA GLY A 488 41.41 -37.27 17.90
C GLY A 488 42.29 -36.09 17.48
N GLU A 489 43.40 -35.88 18.19
CA GLU A 489 44.44 -34.91 17.86
C GLU A 489 45.60 -35.59 17.12
N CYS A 490 46.23 -34.87 16.18
CA CYS A 490 47.45 -35.32 15.51
C CYS A 490 48.69 -34.92 16.34
N ASP A 491 49.60 -35.87 16.59
CA ASP A 491 50.98 -35.56 17.00
C ASP A 491 51.98 -35.98 15.91
N GLY A 492 53.15 -35.33 15.93
CA GLY A 492 54.14 -35.09 14.87
C GLY A 492 54.80 -36.30 14.18
N ASP A 493 54.28 -37.51 14.32
CA ASP A 493 54.77 -38.73 13.64
C ASP A 493 53.78 -39.29 12.58
N LEU A 494 52.84 -38.46 12.10
CA LEU A 494 51.95 -38.79 10.97
C LEU A 494 51.14 -40.11 11.15
N LYS A 495 50.55 -40.33 12.33
CA LYS A 495 49.52 -41.36 12.55
C LYS A 495 48.31 -40.78 13.26
N TYR A 496 47.11 -41.10 12.74
CA TYR A 496 45.83 -40.81 13.40
C TYR A 496 45.58 -41.86 14.49
N HIS A 497 45.30 -41.41 15.70
CA HIS A 497 44.72 -42.24 16.77
C HIS A 497 43.24 -41.87 16.91
N VAL A 498 42.36 -42.82 16.61
CA VAL A 498 40.96 -42.76 17.03
C VAL A 498 40.97 -43.06 18.53
N GLY A 499 40.40 -42.17 19.35
CA GLY A 499 40.21 -42.43 20.77
C GLY A 499 39.26 -43.62 20.94
N ASP A 500 39.82 -44.74 21.38
CA ASP A 500 39.24 -46.07 21.55
C ASP A 500 38.62 -46.72 20.28
N GLU A 501 38.76 -48.05 20.20
CA GLU A 501 38.40 -48.88 19.05
C GLU A 501 36.92 -48.72 18.67
N LEU A 502 36.64 -47.96 17.61
CA LEU A 502 35.38 -48.09 16.87
C LEU A 502 35.50 -49.36 16.01
N GLU A 503 34.92 -50.45 16.50
CA GLU A 503 34.73 -51.66 15.70
C GLU A 503 33.96 -51.32 14.41
N SER A 504 34.38 -51.88 13.27
CA SER A 504 33.78 -51.60 11.96
C SER A 504 32.26 -51.83 11.92
N GLU A 505 31.77 -52.67 12.82
CA GLU A 505 30.35 -53.00 13.01
C GLU A 505 29.54 -51.79 13.49
N VAL A 506 30.06 -50.97 14.42
CA VAL A 506 29.35 -49.78 14.94
C VAL A 506 29.14 -48.70 13.87
N PHE A 507 30.12 -48.53 12.98
CA PHE A 507 29.99 -47.60 11.85
C PHE A 507 28.99 -48.12 10.80
N GLN A 508 28.99 -49.43 10.57
CA GLN A 508 28.09 -50.10 9.64
C GLN A 508 26.64 -50.11 10.14
N GLU A 509 26.43 -50.27 11.45
CA GLU A 509 25.13 -50.17 12.14
C GLU A 509 24.54 -48.76 12.08
N GLY A 510 25.38 -47.72 12.23
CA GLY A 510 24.95 -46.32 12.03
C GLY A 510 24.47 -46.05 10.61
N LEU A 511 25.13 -46.63 9.61
CA LEU A 511 24.73 -46.57 8.20
C LEU A 511 23.46 -47.37 7.90
N GLU A 512 23.28 -48.55 8.50
CA GLU A 512 22.05 -49.34 8.34
C GLU A 512 20.85 -48.67 9.01
N ALA A 513 21.02 -48.13 10.22
CA ALA A 513 20.00 -47.31 10.90
C ALA A 513 19.60 -46.09 10.06
N PHE A 514 20.56 -45.46 9.37
CA PHE A 514 20.32 -44.37 8.43
C PHE A 514 19.47 -44.79 7.23
N PHE A 515 19.80 -45.90 6.56
CA PHE A 515 19.01 -46.38 5.42
C PHE A 515 17.61 -46.84 5.83
N LEU A 516 17.48 -47.42 7.03
CA LEU A 516 16.19 -47.77 7.62
C LEU A 516 15.32 -46.53 7.91
N LEU A 517 15.93 -45.43 8.35
CA LEU A 517 15.26 -44.15 8.53
C LEU A 517 14.81 -43.56 7.19
N LEU A 518 15.69 -43.54 6.18
CA LEU A 518 15.35 -43.03 4.84
C LEU A 518 14.18 -43.79 4.21
N ASP A 519 14.19 -45.13 4.31
CA ASP A 519 13.09 -45.99 3.86
C ASP A 519 11.82 -45.77 4.67
N ALA A 520 11.93 -45.63 6.00
CA ALA A 520 10.79 -45.35 6.85
C ALA A 520 10.17 -43.99 6.55
N PHE A 521 10.93 -42.97 6.15
CA PHE A 521 10.44 -41.65 5.81
C PHE A 521 10.15 -41.42 4.31
N ASN A 522 10.36 -42.44 3.45
CA ASN A 522 10.14 -42.38 2.00
C ASN A 522 11.02 -41.33 1.28
N ILE A 523 12.25 -41.12 1.76
CA ILE A 523 13.19 -40.14 1.22
C ILE A 523 14.02 -40.81 0.09
N PRO A 524 14.11 -40.22 -1.12
CA PRO A 524 14.91 -40.81 -2.20
C PRO A 524 16.37 -40.99 -1.79
N GLN A 525 16.94 -42.17 -2.07
CA GLN A 525 18.32 -42.54 -1.76
C GLN A 525 19.31 -41.50 -2.32
N ILE A 526 19.90 -40.68 -1.45
CA ILE A 526 20.95 -39.73 -1.79
C ILE A 526 22.20 -40.55 -2.11
N LYS A 527 22.70 -40.49 -3.36
CA LYS A 527 24.00 -41.08 -3.71
C LYS A 527 25.07 -40.46 -2.80
N PRO A 528 25.82 -41.23 -2.00
CA PRO A 528 26.85 -40.64 -1.16
C PRO A 528 27.94 -40.07 -2.07
N ASN A 529 28.16 -38.75 -1.97
CA ASN A 529 29.40 -38.17 -2.45
C ASN A 529 30.51 -38.70 -1.54
N TYR A 530 31.43 -39.48 -2.08
CA TYR A 530 32.63 -39.90 -1.36
C TYR A 530 33.35 -38.65 -0.82
N LEU A 531 33.68 -38.66 0.48
CA LEU A 531 34.63 -37.69 1.06
C LEU A 531 36.01 -38.04 0.51
N LYS A 532 36.56 -37.17 -0.36
CA LYS A 532 37.95 -37.25 -0.83
C LYS A 532 38.82 -36.42 0.11
N CYS A 533 39.92 -37.00 0.59
CA CYS A 533 40.94 -36.28 1.35
C CYS A 533 41.85 -35.52 0.37
N ASP A 534 41.95 -34.20 0.50
CA ASP A 534 42.71 -33.35 -0.43
C ASP A 534 44.25 -33.38 -0.23
N GLN A 535 44.77 -34.26 0.64
CA GLN A 535 46.21 -34.34 0.96
C GLN A 535 46.79 -35.77 0.89
N CYS A 536 46.04 -36.74 0.36
CA CYS A 536 46.54 -38.07 -0.01
C CYS A 536 45.94 -38.48 -1.37
N PRO A 537 46.57 -39.40 -2.15
CA PRO A 537 46.10 -39.74 -3.50
C PRO A 537 44.63 -40.15 -3.58
#